data_AF-A0AAD2C392-F1
#
_entry.id   AF-A0AAD2C392-F1
#
_cell.length_a   1.000
_cell.length_b   1.000
_cell.length_c   1.000
_cell.angle_alpha   90.00
_cell.angle_beta   90.00
_cell.angle_gamma   90.00
#
_symmetry.space_group_name_H-M   'P 1'
#
loop_
_entity.id
_entity.type
_entity.pdbx_description
1 polymer ?
#
loop_
_entity_poly.entity_id
_entity_poly.type
_entity_poly.pdbx_seq_one_letter_code
_entity_poly.pdbx_strand_id
1 'polypeptide(L)' 'MVEGKNISMSFRVSSRFKGLLEAAAASEHRSLTNMLETLLYAYCEKHGIELPHQLNAKKAEFALEGGKQ' A
#
# COMPACT_ATOMS: atom_id res chain seq x y z
N MET A 1 21.21 3.30 1.86
CA MET A 1 19.83 3.34 1.31
C MET A 1 18.95 2.70 2.35
N VAL A 2 17.99 3.41 2.93
CA VAL A 2 17.24 2.95 4.11
C VAL A 2 16.38 1.74 3.75
N GLU A 3 16.93 0.53 3.94
CA GLU A 3 16.15 -0.70 4.07
C GLU A 3 15.23 -0.52 5.29
N GLY A 4 14.02 -0.05 5.02
CA GLY A 4 12.97 0.05 6.02
C GLY A 4 12.79 -1.33 6.64
N LYS A 5 12.92 -1.41 7.97
CA LYS A 5 12.76 -2.66 8.72
C LYS A 5 11.44 -3.32 8.31
N ASN A 6 11.52 -4.42 7.57
CA ASN A 6 10.34 -5.22 7.27
C ASN A 6 9.75 -5.72 8.60
N ILE A 7 8.55 -5.27 8.93
CA ILE A 7 7.87 -5.69 10.16
C ILE A 7 7.10 -6.97 9.85
N SER A 8 7.44 -8.06 10.54
CA SER A 8 6.73 -9.32 10.40
C SER A 8 5.29 -9.20 10.90
N MET A 9 4.32 -9.44 10.01
CA MET A 9 2.89 -9.51 10.35
C MET A 9 2.39 -10.95 10.20
N SER A 10 1.65 -11.45 11.19
CA SER A 10 1.04 -12.79 11.16
C SER A 10 -0.46 -12.69 10.91
N PHE A 11 -0.94 -13.29 9.84
CA PHE A 11 -2.37 -13.31 9.47
C PHE A 11 -2.96 -14.70 9.60
N ARG A 12 -4.18 -14.80 10.14
CA ARG A 12 -5.02 -16.00 10.01
C ARG A 12 -6.06 -15.73 8.94
N VAL A 13 -5.98 -16.47 7.85
CA VAL A 13 -6.85 -16.31 6.67
C VAL A 13 -7.49 -17.64 6.32
N SER A 14 -8.64 -17.60 5.64
CA SER A 14 -9.29 -18.80 5.12
C SER A 14 -8.47 -19.42 3.98
N SER A 15 -8.57 -20.74 3.79
CA SER A 15 -7.85 -21.46 2.72
C SER A 15 -8.14 -20.89 1.32
N ARG A 16 -9.37 -20.43 1.08
CA ARG A 16 -9.76 -19.78 -0.17
C ARG A 16 -8.97 -18.49 -0.43
N PHE A 17 -8.77 -17.66 0.60
CA PHE A 17 -8.02 -16.42 0.47
C PHE A 17 -6.55 -16.70 0.14
N LYS A 18 -5.94 -17.65 0.86
CA LYS A 18 -4.56 -18.08 0.60
C LYS A 18 -4.39 -18.56 -0.85
N GLY A 19 -5.29 -19.42 -1.33
CA GLY A 19 -5.22 -19.94 -2.70
C GLY A 19 -5.36 -18.84 -3.77
N LEU A 20 -6.24 -17.86 -3.57
CA LEU A 20 -6.36 -16.71 -4.49
C LEU A 20 -5.12 -15.81 -4.47
N LEU A 21 -4.56 -15.56 -3.28
CA LEU A 21 -3.34 -14.77 -3.16
C LEU A 21 -2.15 -15.48 -3.84
N GLU A 22 -2.03 -16.79 -3.69
CA GLU A 22 -1.01 -17.61 -4.37
C GLU A 22 -1.15 -17.56 -5.88
N ALA A 23 -2.37 -17.71 -6.41
CA ALA A 23 -2.62 -17.61 -7.85
C ALA A 23 -2.25 -16.22 -8.40
N ALA A 24 -2.63 -15.15 -7.70
CA ALA A 24 -2.32 -13.78 -8.12
C ALA A 24 -0.81 -13.50 -8.06
N ALA A 25 -0.15 -13.92 -6.98
CA ALA A 25 1.28 -13.76 -6.81
C ALA A 25 2.09 -14.55 -7.87
N ALA A 26 1.64 -15.77 -8.20
CA ALA A 26 2.24 -16.58 -9.26
C ALA A 26 2.09 -15.93 -10.64
N SER A 27 0.93 -15.31 -10.93
CA SER A 27 0.68 -14.60 -12.19
C SER A 27 1.66 -13.44 -12.40
N GLU A 28 1.98 -12.70 -11.34
CA GLU A 28 2.85 -11.51 -11.42
C GLU A 28 4.32 -11.82 -11.14
N HIS A 29 4.70 -13.09 -10.90
CA HIS A 29 6.04 -13.51 -10.49
C HIS A 29 6.57 -12.77 -9.25
N ARG A 30 5.69 -12.52 -8.27
CA ARG A 30 6.03 -11.80 -7.02
C ARG A 30 5.78 -12.67 -5.80
N SER A 31 6.44 -12.34 -4.69
CA SER A 31 6.17 -12.96 -3.39
C SER A 31 4.74 -12.64 -2.90
N LEU A 32 4.17 -13.52 -2.07
CA LEU A 32 2.83 -13.32 -1.49
C LEU A 32 2.71 -11.99 -0.74
N THR A 33 3.74 -11.60 0.01
CA THR A 33 3.77 -10.32 0.73
C THR A 33 3.69 -9.14 -0.23
N ASN A 34 4.55 -9.10 -1.25
CA ASN A 34 4.54 -8.03 -2.25
C ASN A 34 3.23 -7.97 -3.05
N MET A 35 2.61 -9.12 -3.32
CA MET A 35 1.28 -9.15 -3.95
C MET A 35 0.22 -8.56 -3.02
N LEU A 36 0.23 -8.94 -1.74
CA LEU A 36 -0.69 -8.41 -0.74
C LEU A 36 -0.51 -6.90 -0.55
N GLU A 37 0.73 -6.42 -0.50
CA GLU A 37 1.05 -5.00 -0.46
C GLU A 37 0.50 -4.27 -1.69
N THR A 38 0.72 -4.80 -2.90
CA THR A 38 0.21 -4.22 -4.14
C THR A 38 -1.31 -4.12 -4.13
N LEU A 39 -2.01 -5.18 -3.70
CA LEU A 39 -3.47 -5.20 -3.57
C LEU A 39 -3.96 -4.17 -2.54
N LEU A 40 -3.25 -4.03 -1.42
CA LEU A 40 -3.59 -3.07 -0.38
C LEU A 40 -3.41 -1.63 -0.87
N TYR A 41 -2.27 -1.31 -1.50
CA TYR A 41 -2.02 0.03 -2.05
C TYR A 41 -3.05 0.39 -3.12
N ALA A 42 -3.30 -0.50 -4.08
CA ALA A 42 -4.29 -0.28 -5.13
C ALA A 42 -5.71 -0.06 -4.56
N TYR A 43 -6.07 -0.81 -3.51
CA TYR A 43 -7.34 -0.61 -2.81
C TYR A 43 -7.40 0.76 -2.14
N CYS A 44 -6.35 1.13 -1.40
CA CYS A 44 -6.27 2.43 -0.72
C CYS A 44 -6.32 3.59 -1.71
N GLU A 45 -5.56 3.54 -2.81
CA GLU A 45 -5.58 4.56 -3.86
C GLU A 45 -6.96 4.71 -4.49
N LYS A 46 -7.61 3.59 -4.84
CA LYS A 46 -8.96 3.59 -5.43
C LYS A 46 -10.02 4.19 -4.50
N HIS A 47 -9.85 4.01 -3.19
CA HIS A 47 -10.79 4.50 -2.17
C HIS A 47 -10.40 5.84 -1.55
N GLY A 48 -9.26 6.43 -1.95
CA GLY A 48 -8.74 7.67 -1.35
C GLY A 48 -8.34 7.50 0.12
N ILE A 49 -7.96 6.29 0.53
CA ILE A 49 -7.51 6.00 1.89
C ILE A 49 -6.02 6.33 1.98
N GLU A 50 -5.72 7.53 2.46
CA GLU A 50 -4.35 7.98 2.68
C GLU A 50 -3.96 7.83 4.15
N LEU A 51 -2.69 7.49 4.41
CA LEU A 51 -2.16 7.52 5.77
C LEU A 51 -2.20 8.97 6.30
N PRO A 52 -2.63 9.20 7.55
CA PRO A 52 -2.85 10.55 8.08
C PRO A 52 -1.59 11.43 8.07
N HIS A 53 -0.38 10.81 8.09
CA HIS A 53 0.87 11.55 7.96
C HIS A 53 1.11 12.14 6.55
N GLN A 54 0.62 11.47 5.50
CA GLN A 54 0.71 11.94 4.11
C GLN A 54 -0.33 13.01 3.77
N LEU A 55 -1.47 13.00 4.46
CA LEU A 55 -2.51 14.03 4.31
C LEU A 55 -1.99 15.42 4.73
N ASN A 56 -1.09 15.47 5.73
CA ASN A 56 -0.52 16.73 6.21
C ASN A 56 0.57 17.27 5.27
N ALA A 57 1.32 16.39 4.59
CA ALA A 57 2.34 16.78 3.62
C ALA A 57 1.72 17.34 2.33
N LYS A 58 0.71 16.66 1.75
CA LYS A 58 -0.04 17.18 0.59
C LYS A 58 -0.76 18.50 0.87
N LYS A 59 -1.29 18.68 2.08
CA LYS A 59 -1.94 19.95 2.48
C LYS A 59 -0.94 21.10 2.65
N ALA A 60 0.31 20.80 3.00
CA ALA A 60 1.38 21.81 3.09
C ALA A 60 1.91 22.22 1.71
N GLU A 61 2.01 21.29 0.76
CA GLU A 61 2.47 21.56 -0.61
C GLU A 61 1.44 22.39 -1.41
N PHE A 62 0.15 22.05 -1.29
CA PHE A 62 -0.93 22.81 -1.94
C PHE A 62 -1.12 24.23 -1.37
N ALA A 63 -0.68 24.47 -0.13
CA ALA A 63 -0.69 25.80 0.49
C ALA A 63 0.45 26.71 0.00
N LEU A 64 1.52 26.16 -0.59
CA LEU A 64 2.68 26.93 -1.05
C LEU A 64 2.54 27.42 -2.50
N GLU A 65 1.83 26.68 -3.37
CA GLU A 65 1.62 27.09 -4.77
C GLU A 65 0.50 28.14 -4.96
N GLY A 66 -0.32 28.40 -3.94
CA GLY A 66 -1.39 29.41 -3.99
C GLY A 66 -0.96 30.85 -3.72
N GLY A 67 0.34 31.14 -3.63
CA GLY A 67 0.90 32.43 -3.24
C GLY A 67 1.68 33.14 -4.34
N LYS A 68 1.18 33.18 -5.58
CA LYS A 68 1.62 34.16 -6.58
C LYS A 68 0.49 35.14 -6.84
N GLN A 69 0.53 36.28 -6.15
CA GLN A 69 -0.18 37.49 -6.54
C GLN A 69 0.79 38.67 -6.45
#